data_AF-A0A520D8E0-F1
#
_entry.id   AF-A0A520D8E0-F1
#
_cell.length_a   1.000
_cell.length_b   1.000
_cell.length_c   1.000
_cell.angle_alpha   90.00
_cell.angle_beta   90.00
_cell.angle_gamma   90.00
#
_symmetry.space_group_name_H-M   'P 1'
#
loop_
_entity.id
_entity.type
_entity.pdbx_description
1 polymer ?
#
loop_
_entity_poly.entity_id
_entity_poly.type
_entity_poly.pdbx_seq_one_letter_code
_entity_poly.pdbx_strand_id
1 'polypeptide(L)' 'TESHLSIHTWPEFKLATFDIFLSNYQKDNTQKVKKIYKSVLAFFDGKELQKNEIVR' A
#
# COMPACT_ATOMS: atom_id res chain seq x y z
N THR A 1 -0.82 18.62 -4.69
CA THR A 1 -0.24 17.28 -4.52
C THR A 1 -1.37 16.33 -4.21
N GLU A 2 -1.65 15.40 -5.11
CA GLU A 2 -2.67 14.37 -4.91
C GLU A 2 -2.02 13.11 -4.34
N SER A 3 -2.62 12.55 -3.29
CA SER A 3 -2.21 11.27 -2.70
C SER A 3 -3.47 10.41 -2.59
N HIS A 4 -3.35 9.10 -2.78
CA HIS A 4 -4.48 8.18 -2.62
C HIS A 4 -4.06 6.85 -1.99
N LEU A 5 -5.05 6.19 -1.40
CA LEU A 5 -4.98 4.83 -0.89
C LEU A 5 -6.26 4.13 -1.32
N SER A 6 -6.15 3.04 -2.07
CA SER A 6 -7.27 2.18 -2.45
C SER A 6 -7.02 0.75 -1.98
N ILE A 7 -8.08 0.06 -1.56
CA ILE A 7 -8.04 -1.34 -1.15
C ILE A 7 -9.22 -2.04 -1.82
N HIS A 8 -8.94 -3.16 -2.48
CA HIS A 8 -9.94 -4.04 -3.07
C HIS A 8 -9.82 -5.42 -2.42
N THR A 9 -10.93 -5.96 -1.94
CA THR A 9 -10.95 -7.24 -1.22
C THR A 9 -11.87 -8.24 -1.90
N TRP A 10 -11.41 -9.49 -1.99
CA TRP A 10 -12.18 -10.65 -2.44
C TRP A 10 -12.13 -11.74 -1.36
N PRO A 11 -13.04 -11.68 -0.37
CA PRO A 11 -13.08 -12.65 0.72
C PRO A 11 -13.22 -14.10 0.25
N GLU A 12 -13.94 -14.33 -0.85
CA GLU A 12 -14.16 -15.65 -1.45
C GLU A 12 -12.87 -16.34 -1.90
N PHE A 13 -11.83 -15.55 -2.21
CA PHE A 13 -10.51 -16.05 -2.58
C PHE A 13 -9.46 -15.83 -1.48
N LYS A 14 -9.84 -15.22 -0.35
CA LYS A 14 -8.92 -14.75 0.70
C LYS A 14 -7.82 -13.83 0.13
N LEU A 15 -8.21 -12.96 -0.80
CA LEU A 15 -7.30 -12.04 -1.47
C LEU A 15 -7.67 -10.58 -1.17
N ALA A 16 -6.64 -9.74 -1.06
CA ALA A 16 -6.79 -8.30 -1.02
C ALA A 16 -5.66 -7.65 -1.83
N THR A 17 -5.99 -6.67 -2.65
CA THR A 17 -5.04 -5.82 -3.35
C THR A 17 -5.18 -4.39 -2.84
N PHE A 18 -4.08 -3.66 -2.78
CA PHE A 18 -4.10 -2.28 -2.33
C PHE A 18 -3.01 -1.46 -3.01
N ASP A 19 -3.32 -0.20 -3.29
CA ASP A 19 -2.42 0.76 -3.93
C ASP A 19 -2.19 1.95 -3.02
N ILE A 20 -0.92 2.28 -2.77
CA ILE A 20 -0.50 3.40 -1.92
C ILE A 20 0.27 4.39 -2.78
N PHE A 21 -0.29 5.58 -2.99
CA PHE A 21 0.37 6.66 -3.71
C PHE A 21 0.41 7.93 -2.87
N LEU A 22 1.62 8.38 -2.50
CA LEU A 22 1.82 9.63 -1.77
C LEU A 22 2.62 10.62 -2.63
N SER A 23 1.99 11.70 -3.11
CA SER A 23 2.74 12.80 -3.73
C SER A 23 3.10 13.87 -2.71
N ASN A 24 4.40 14.20 -2.62
CA ASN A 24 4.85 15.45 -2.03
C ASN A 24 6.24 15.84 -2.56
N TYR A 25 6.41 17.14 -2.84
CA TYR A 25 7.60 17.76 -3.43
C TYR A 25 8.71 18.11 -2.40
N GLN A 26 8.42 18.05 -1.09
CA GLN A 26 9.35 18.55 -0.05
C GLN A 26 9.90 17.51 0.94
N LYS A 27 9.43 16.25 0.93
CA LYS A 27 9.85 15.23 1.90
C LYS A 27 9.86 13.83 1.28
N ASP A 28 10.85 13.02 1.63
CA ASP A 28 10.88 11.60 1.30
C ASP A 28 9.71 10.86 1.98
N ASN A 29 8.75 10.40 1.16
CA ASN A 29 7.58 9.65 1.63
C ASN A 29 7.80 8.14 1.60
N THR A 30 8.96 7.64 1.17
CA THR A 30 9.27 6.21 1.03
C THR A 30 9.00 5.46 2.33
N GLN A 31 9.46 6.02 3.46
CA GLN A 31 9.24 5.37 4.76
C GLN A 31 7.79 5.38 5.20
N LYS A 32 7.01 6.40 4.83
CA LYS A 32 5.57 6.45 5.12
C LYS A 32 4.82 5.41 4.30
N VAL A 33 5.10 5.30 3.00
CA VAL A 33 4.50 4.28 2.13
C VAL A 33 4.79 2.88 2.68
N LYS A 34 6.05 2.59 3.02
CA LYS A 34 6.45 1.30 3.62
C LYS A 34 5.77 1.01 4.95
N LYS A 35 5.58 2.03 5.79
CA LYS A 35 4.87 1.87 7.06
C LYS A 35 3.40 1.55 6.84
N ILE A 36 2.73 2.25 5.93
CA ILE A 36 1.32 2.00 5.57
C ILE A 36 1.18 0.59 4.99
N TYR A 37 2.07 0.19 4.07
CA TYR A 37 2.11 -1.16 3.50
C TYR A 37 2.15 -2.24 4.59
N LYS A 38 3.10 -2.13 5.52
CA LYS A 38 3.24 -3.09 6.63
C LYS A 38 2.01 -3.12 7.54
N SER A 39 1.40 -1.96 7.81
CA SER A 39 0.19 -1.88 8.63
C SER A 39 -1.01 -2.54 7.93
N VAL A 40 -1.17 -2.36 6.63
CA VAL A 40 -2.24 -3.03 5.85
C VAL A 40 -2.02 -4.55 5.83
N LEU A 41 -0.78 -4.99 5.62
CA LEU A 41 -0.44 -6.42 5.62
C LEU A 41 -0.74 -7.07 6.98
N ALA A 42 -0.36 -6.42 8.08
CA ALA A 42 -0.65 -6.88 9.44
C ALA A 42 -2.14 -6.85 9.78
N PHE A 43 -2.88 -5.85 9.29
CA PHE A 43 -4.33 -5.75 9.52
C PHE A 43 -5.10 -6.93 8.93
N PHE A 44 -4.70 -7.39 7.73
CA PHE A 44 -5.32 -8.53 7.07
C PHE A 44 -4.75 -9.89 7.52
N ASP A 45 -3.75 -9.91 8.40
CA ASP A 45 -2.91 -11.09 8.66
C ASP A 45 -2.46 -11.77 7.35
N GLY A 46 -2.16 -10.92 6.35
CA GLY A 46 -1.97 -11.31 4.97
C GLY A 46 -0.52 -11.69 4.68
N LYS A 47 -0.33 -12.54 3.68
CA LYS A 47 1.00 -12.82 3.12
C LYS A 47 1.23 -11.99 1.87
N GLU A 48 2.41 -11.38 1.74
CA GLU A 48 2.82 -10.70 0.52
C GLU A 48 2.90 -11.73 -0.62
N LEU A 49 2.05 -11.56 -1.64
CA LEU A 49 2.08 -12.38 -2.86
C LEU A 49 2.84 -11.69 -3.98
N GLN A 50 2.55 -10.39 -4.17
CA GLN A 50 3.18 -9.54 -5.17
C GLN A 50 3.26 -8.12 -4.65
N LYS A 51 4.40 -7.46 -4.89
CA LYS A 51 4.63 -6.08 -4.50
C LYS A 51 5.37 -5.36 -5.62
N ASN A 52 4.83 -4.23 -6.05
CA ASN A 52 5.47 -3.31 -6.98
C ASN A 52 5.71 -1.97 -6.28
N GLU A 53 6.94 -1.48 -6.29
CA GLU A 53 7.32 -0.18 -5.73
C GLU A 53 7.83 0.70 -6.87
N ILE A 54 7.23 1.88 -7.07
CA ILE A 54 7.62 2.85 -8.10
C ILE A 54 7.90 4.18 -7.43
N VAL A 55 9.09 4.74 -7.68
CA VAL A 55 9.45 6.11 -7.31
C VAL A 55 9.36 6.95 -8.57
N ARG A 56 8.53 8.00 -8.55
CA ARG A 56 8.29 8.93 -9.65
C ARG A 56 8.84 10.30 -9.33
#